data_AF-A0A4Q1BSG9-F1
#
_entry.id   AF-A0A4Q1BSG9-F1
#
_cell.length_a   1.000
_cell.length_b   1.000
_cell.length_c   1.000
_cell.angle_alpha   90.00
_cell.angle_beta   90.00
_cell.angle_gamma   90.00
#
_symmetry.space_group_name_H-M   'P 1'
#
loop_
_entity.id
_entity.type
_entity.pdbx_description
1 polymer ?
#
loop_
_entity_poly.entity_id
_entity_poly.type
_entity_poly.pdbx_seq_one_letter_code
_entity_poly.pdbx_strand_id
1 'polypeptide(L)'
;MTYSYLSQVIPAEILKALPQEARLCVDNLRSHRASPNSGYDPIRQAAVLVAVFVKPGREDLSVLLTTRAKTLRRNPNQTALPGGKVDPEDPSPFHTAVCFFS
;
A
#
# COMPACT_ATOMS: atom_id res chain seq x y z
N MET A 1 -14.56 -8.45 -14.21
CA MET A 1 -15.17 -7.34 -13.47
C MET A 1 -14.06 -6.35 -13.12
N THR A 2 -13.96 -5.28 -13.91
CA THR A 2 -12.94 -4.24 -13.76
C THR A 2 -13.32 -3.34 -12.59
N TYR A 3 -12.63 -3.52 -11.47
CA TYR A 3 -12.83 -2.72 -10.26
C TYR A 3 -12.31 -1.30 -10.51
N SER A 4 -13.22 -0.41 -10.89
CA SER A 4 -13.01 1.04 -10.97
C SER A 4 -13.09 1.65 -9.56
N TYR A 5 -12.18 1.29 -8.67
CA TYR A 5 -12.02 1.97 -7.39
C TYR A 5 -10.70 2.74 -7.41
N LEU A 6 -10.83 4.07 -7.36
CA LEU A 6 -9.76 5.06 -7.23
C LEU A 6 -8.99 5.37 -8.53
N SER A 7 -9.68 5.93 -9.50
CA SER A 7 -9.11 7.13 -10.17
C SER A 7 -9.13 8.31 -9.19
N GLN A 8 -8.50 8.16 -8.01
CA GLN A 8 -8.02 9.34 -7.29
C GLN A 8 -6.81 9.80 -8.08
N VAL A 9 -7.10 10.58 -9.11
CA VAL A 9 -6.12 11.37 -9.84
C VAL A 9 -5.46 12.22 -8.76
N ILE A 10 -4.25 11.83 -8.34
CA ILE A 10 -3.43 12.69 -7.47
C ILE A 10 -3.34 14.03 -8.22
N PRO A 11 -3.83 15.14 -7.64
CA PRO A 11 -3.83 16.44 -8.29
C PRO A 11 -2.44 16.75 -8.84
N ALA A 12 -2.37 17.29 -10.06
CA ALA A 12 -1.11 17.55 -10.75
C ALA A 12 -0.24 18.54 -9.96
N GLU A 13 -0.88 19.40 -9.15
CA GLU A 13 -0.28 20.35 -8.24
C GLU A 13 0.54 19.63 -7.16
N ILE A 14 0.00 18.57 -6.57
CA ILE A 14 0.71 17.76 -5.57
C ILE A 14 1.91 17.08 -6.22
N LEU A 15 1.75 16.52 -7.43
CA LEU A 15 2.87 15.92 -8.16
C LEU A 15 3.97 16.94 -8.47
N LYS A 16 3.60 18.20 -8.77
CA LYS A 16 4.57 19.30 -9.01
C LYS A 16 5.29 19.75 -7.75
N ALA A 17 4.66 19.63 -6.59
CA ALA A 17 5.26 19.97 -5.31
C ALA A 17 6.21 18.88 -4.77
N LEU A 18 6.19 17.67 -5.35
CA LEU A 18 7.10 16.59 -4.95
C LEU A 18 8.52 16.79 -5.52
N PRO A 19 9.56 16.36 -4.77
CA PRO A 19 10.91 16.18 -5.29
C PRO A 19 10.94 15.32 -6.55
N GLN A 20 11.97 15.50 -7.39
CA GLN A 20 12.09 14.81 -8.69
C GLN A 20 12.07 13.29 -8.53
N GLU A 21 12.78 12.77 -7.54
CA GLU A 21 12.91 11.35 -7.23
C GLU A 21 11.56 10.76 -6.78
N ALA A 22 10.84 11.49 -5.93
CA ALA A 22 9.52 11.12 -5.46
C ALA A 22 8.51 11.06 -6.62
N ARG A 23 8.57 12.01 -7.54
CA ARG A 23 7.71 12.02 -8.72
C ARG A 23 7.98 10.84 -9.65
N LEU A 24 9.25 10.56 -9.96
CA LEU A 24 9.63 9.40 -10.77
C LEU A 24 9.14 8.08 -10.15
N CYS A 25 9.23 7.95 -8.82
CA CYS A 25 8.70 6.78 -8.11
C CYS A 25 7.19 6.62 -8.31
N VAL A 26 6.42 7.70 -8.13
CA VAL A 26 4.97 7.67 -8.32
C VAL A 26 4.60 7.31 -9.76
N ASP A 27 5.30 7.85 -10.75
CA ASP A 27 5.06 7.55 -12.17
C ASP A 27 5.39 6.09 -12.52
N ASN A 28 6.45 5.53 -11.92
CA ASN A 28 6.78 4.11 -12.04
C ASN A 28 5.68 3.22 -11.43
N LEU A 29 5.18 3.57 -10.24
CA LEU A 29 4.08 2.84 -9.58
C LEU A 29 2.79 2.90 -10.40
N ARG A 30 2.50 4.04 -11.04
CA ARG A 30 1.33 4.21 -11.91
C ARG A 30 1.41 3.38 -13.19
N SER A 31 2.60 3.30 -13.76
CA SER A 31 2.85 2.54 -14.99
C SER A 31 2.94 1.04 -14.74
N HIS A 32 3.18 0.63 -13.49
CA HIS A 32 3.24 -0.78 -13.12
C HIS A 32 1.85 -1.43 -13.21
N ARG A 33 1.71 -2.35 -14.16
CA ARG A 33 0.56 -3.24 -14.26
C ARG A 33 0.97 -4.59 -13.68
N ALA A 34 0.35 -4.97 -12.56
CA ALA A 34 0.51 -6.31 -12.04
C ALA A 34 0.02 -7.31 -13.10
N SER A 35 0.85 -8.29 -13.44
CA SER A 35 0.41 -9.42 -14.26
C SER A 35 -0.78 -10.07 -13.57
N PRO A 36 -1.89 -10.36 -14.28
CA PRO A 36 -2.99 -11.12 -13.70
C PRO A 36 -2.49 -12.53 -13.41
N ASN A 37 -2.03 -12.76 -12.19
CA ASN A 37 -1.54 -14.06 -11.74
C ASN A 37 -2.72 -15.02 -11.67
N SER A 38 -2.80 -15.93 -12.64
CA SER A 38 -3.90 -16.89 -12.85
C SER A 38 -3.88 -18.09 -11.87
N GLY A 39 -3.21 -17.97 -10.73
CA GLY A 39 -2.93 -19.11 -9.83
C GLY A 39 -3.07 -18.83 -8.34
N TYR A 40 -3.70 -17.72 -7.93
CA TYR A 40 -3.92 -17.46 -6.51
C TYR A 40 -5.10 -18.28 -5.98
N ASP A 41 -4.82 -19.07 -4.95
CA ASP A 41 -5.85 -19.70 -4.13
C ASP A 41 -6.63 -18.59 -3.41
N PRO A 42 -7.94 -18.38 -3.72
CA PRO A 42 -8.72 -17.27 -3.17
C PRO A 42 -8.80 -17.29 -1.64
N ILE A 43 -8.47 -18.43 -1.03
CA ILE A 43 -8.49 -18.66 0.42
C ILE A 43 -7.31 -17.96 1.16
N ARG A 44 -6.26 -17.54 0.44
CA ARG A 44 -5.04 -16.95 1.03
C ARG A 44 -4.68 -15.58 0.46
N GLN A 45 -5.68 -14.71 0.29
CA GLN A 45 -5.42 -13.33 -0.08
C GLN A 45 -5.07 -12.49 1.14
N ALA A 46 -4.12 -11.58 0.96
CA ALA A 46 -3.76 -10.56 1.93
C ALA A 46 -3.65 -9.23 1.19
N ALA A 47 -4.05 -8.16 1.86
CA ALA A 47 -3.94 -6.81 1.32
C ALA A 47 -3.09 -5.97 2.25
N VAL A 48 -2.21 -5.18 1.64
CA VAL A 48 -1.28 -4.30 2.37
C VAL A 48 -1.41 -2.88 1.85
N LEU A 49 -1.31 -1.92 2.78
CA LEU A 49 -1.26 -0.50 2.47
C LEU A 49 0.21 -0.07 2.36
N VAL A 50 0.60 0.41 1.18
CA VAL A 50 1.89 1.07 0.99
C VAL A 50 1.68 2.58 1.09
N ALA A 51 1.80 3.12 2.31
CA ALA A 51 1.67 4.56 2.53
C ALA A 51 3.01 5.26 2.26
N VAL A 52 3.03 6.06 1.19
CA VAL A 52 4.18 6.80 0.70
C VAL A 52 4.03 8.27 1.08
N PHE A 53 5.04 8.87 1.71
CA PHE A 53 4.99 10.27 2.15
C PHE A 53 6.37 10.94 2.12
N VAL A 54 6.38 12.27 2.05
CA VAL A 54 7.59 13.10 2.18
C VAL A 54 7.51 13.85 3.50
N LYS A 55 8.59 13.83 4.28
CA LYS A 55 8.64 14.55 5.56
C LYS A 55 8.92 16.04 5.32
N PRO A 56 8.32 16.96 6.08
CA PRO A 56 8.67 18.38 6.00
C PRO A 56 10.18 18.59 6.20
N GLY A 57 10.82 19.34 5.30
CA GLY A 57 12.25 19.61 5.34
C GLY A 57 13.15 18.46 4.85
N ARG A 58 12.57 17.43 4.23
CA ARG A 58 13.29 16.31 3.61
C ARG A 58 12.88 16.16 2.15
N GLU A 59 13.84 15.74 1.31
CA GLU A 59 13.64 15.50 -0.12
C GLU A 59 13.44 14.00 -0.42
N ASP A 60 13.67 13.13 0.56
CA ASP A 60 13.50 11.68 0.44
C ASP A 60 12.05 11.21 0.60
N LEU A 61 11.69 10.23 -0.21
CA LEU A 61 10.44 9.50 -0.13
C LEU A 61 10.50 8.47 0.99
N SER A 62 9.59 8.54 1.95
CA SER A 62 9.47 7.61 3.06
C SER A 62 8.26 6.68 2.86
N VAL A 63 8.41 5.42 3.27
CA VAL A 63 7.32 4.44 3.32
C VAL A 63 6.98 4.13 4.78
N LEU A 64 5.70 4.10 5.10
CA LEU A 64 5.25 3.71 6.42
C LEU A 64 5.38 2.20 6.60
N LEU A 65 6.17 1.81 7.58
CA LEU A 65 6.33 0.43 7.99
C LEU A 65 5.91 0.30 9.45
N THR A 66 5.40 -0.87 9.80
CA THR A 66 5.00 -1.21 11.17
C THR A 66 5.97 -2.22 11.72
N THR A 67 6.30 -2.06 12.99
CA THR A 67 7.07 -3.05 13.74
C THR A 67 6.09 -3.82 14.62
N ARG A 68 5.99 -5.14 14.43
CA ARG A 68 5.06 -5.95 15.22
C ARG A 68 5.51 -6.04 16.68
N ALA A 69 4.56 -5.94 17.60
CA ALA A 69 4.81 -6.00 19.03
C ALA A 69 5.57 -7.29 19.45
N LYS A 70 6.48 -7.17 20.41
CA LYS A 70 7.33 -8.26 20.92
C LYS A 70 6.57 -9.50 21.42
N THR A 71 5.28 -9.36 21.73
CA THR A 71 4.43 -10.39 22.37
C THR A 71 3.70 -11.31 21.40
N LEU A 72 3.89 -11.18 20.08
CA LEU A 72 3.17 -11.97 19.06
C LEU A 72 3.83 -13.33 18.78
N ARG A 73 3.01 -14.39 18.74
CA ARG A 73 3.42 -15.81 18.54
C ARG A 73 4.10 -16.14 17.20
N ARG A 74 4.09 -15.25 16.21
CA ARG A 74 4.81 -15.43 14.93
C ARG A 74 5.51 -14.13 14.55
N ASN A 75 6.76 -14.25 14.09
CA ASN A 75 7.59 -13.17 13.52
C ASN A 75 7.73 -11.90 14.40
N PRO A 76 8.24 -12.02 15.63
CA PRO A 76 8.52 -10.88 16.49
C PRO A 76 9.58 -9.95 15.85
N ASN A 77 9.44 -8.64 16.03
CA ASN A 77 10.37 -7.60 15.53
C ASN A 77 10.51 -7.50 14.00
N GLN A 78 9.66 -8.16 13.22
CA GLN A 78 9.69 -7.98 11.77
C GLN A 78 9.02 -6.66 11.37
N THR A 79 9.75 -5.90 10.55
CA THR A 79 9.24 -4.74 9.85
C THR A 79 8.34 -5.21 8.72
N ALA A 80 7.07 -4.83 8.75
CA ALA A 80 6.08 -5.22 7.78
C ALA A 80 5.27 -4.02 7.30
N LEU A 81 4.75 -4.12 6.08
CA LEU A 81 3.77 -3.17 5.59
C LEU A 81 2.48 -3.29 6.42
N PRO A 82 1.81 -2.18 6.72
CA PRO A 82 0.47 -2.20 7.30
C PRO A 82 -0.48 -3.03 6.43
N GLY A 83 -1.30 -3.88 7.04
CA GLY A 83 -2.23 -4.71 6.28
C GLY A 83 -2.65 -5.96 7.03
N GLY A 84 -3.42 -6.80 6.34
CA GLY A 84 -4.07 -7.96 6.94
C GLY A 84 -4.41 -9.04 5.93
N LYS A 85 -4.85 -10.18 6.46
CA LYS A 85 -5.49 -11.22 5.66
C LYS A 85 -6.84 -10.67 5.19
N VAL A 86 -7.17 -10.88 3.92
CA VAL A 86 -8.51 -10.56 3.39
C VAL A 86 -9.47 -11.58 3.96
N ASP A 87 -10.47 -11.11 4.70
CA ASP A 87 -11.56 -11.94 5.17
C ASP A 87 -12.65 -12.05 4.11
N PRO A 88 -13.40 -13.17 4.02
CA PRO A 88 -14.44 -13.35 3.00
C PRO A 88 -15.57 -12.32 3.07
N GLU A 89 -15.74 -11.69 4.23
CA GLU A 89 -16.71 -10.64 4.49
C GLU A 89 -16.19 -9.24 4.10
N ASP A 90 -14.90 -9.11 3.78
CA ASP A 90 -14.34 -7.84 3.36
C ASP A 90 -14.92 -7.42 1.99
N PRO A 91 -15.50 -6.23 1.88
CA PRO A 91 -16.10 -5.76 0.64
C PRO A 91 -15.06 -5.52 -0.47
N SER A 92 -13.78 -5.39 -0.12
CA SER A 92 -12.67 -5.32 -1.07
C SER A 92 -11.31 -5.49 -0.38
N PRO A 93 -10.24 -5.88 -1.12
CA PRO A 93 -8.87 -5.85 -0.61
C PRO A 93 -8.43 -4.46 -0.14
N PHE A 94 -8.97 -3.39 -0.71
CA PHE A 94 -8.71 -2.03 -0.23
C PHE A 94 -9.22 -1.83 1.19
N HIS A 95 -10.41 -2.36 1.49
CA HIS A 95 -10.99 -2.29 2.83
C HIS A 95 -10.12 -3.02 3.85
N THR A 96 -9.65 -4.22 3.51
CA THR A 96 -8.71 -5.00 4.34
C THR A 96 -7.42 -4.21 4.65
N ALA A 97 -6.84 -3.53 3.65
CA ALA A 97 -5.59 -2.79 3.82
C ALA A 97 -5.76 -1.54 4.72
N VAL A 98 -6.87 -0.82 4.58
CA VAL A 98 -7.15 0.40 5.35
C VAL A 98 -7.63 0.09 6.76
N CYS A 99 -8.35 -1.01 6.97
CA CYS A 99 -8.84 -1.44 8.28
C CYS A 99 -7.73 -1.63 9.31
N PHE A 100 -6.48 -1.84 8.89
CA PHE A 100 -5.33 -1.88 9.79
C PHE A 100 -5.17 -0.61 10.66
N PHE A 101 -5.66 0.55 10.20
CA PHE A 101 -5.58 1.83 10.92
C PHE A 101 -6.84 2.19 11.71
N SER A 102 -7.92 1.40 11.60
CA SER A 102 -9.15 1.57 12.36
C SER A 102 -9.08 0.80 13.67
#